data_AF-A0A7M2Y6C5-F1
#
_entry.id   AF-A0A7M2Y6C5-F1
#
_cell.length_a   1.000
_cell.length_b   1.000
_cell.length_c   1.000
_cell.angle_alpha   90.00
_cell.angle_beta   90.00
_cell.angle_gamma   90.00
#
_symmetry.space_group_name_H-M   'P 1'
#
loop_
_entity.id
_entity.type
_entity.pdbx_description
1 polymer ?
#
loop_
_entity_poly.entity_id
_entity_poly.type
_entity_poly.pdbx_seq_one_letter_code
_entity_poly.pdbx_strand_id
1 'polypeptide(L)'
;MIKQEQLWKHRLAAQTDEELIKSFNKEVCNPGWTTARGTYLHLMRNEFRNRSFDSSLIINENTFKLAKKIVIRNNIVVYREDL
;
A
#
# COMPACT_ATOMS: atom_id res chain seq x y z
N MET A 1 -21.32 -2.91 -6.90
CA MET A 1 -19.84 -3.00 -6.96
C MET A 1 -19.21 -3.81 -5.81
N ILE A 2 -19.95 -4.68 -5.11
CA ILE A 2 -19.44 -5.42 -3.93
C ILE A 2 -18.39 -6.49 -4.30
N LYS A 3 -18.45 -7.07 -5.50
CA LYS A 3 -17.59 -8.20 -5.89
C LYS A 3 -16.12 -7.81 -6.07
N GLN A 4 -15.83 -6.66 -6.67
CA GLN A 4 -14.46 -6.25 -6.98
C GLN A 4 -13.68 -5.83 -5.73
N GLU A 5 -14.33 -5.12 -4.81
CA GLU A 5 -13.74 -4.70 -3.54
C GLU A 5 -13.32 -5.89 -2.69
N GLN A 6 -14.20 -6.91 -2.58
CA GLN A 6 -13.88 -8.15 -1.86
C GLN A 6 -12.72 -8.90 -2.51
N LEU A 7 -12.68 -8.98 -3.84
CA LEU A 7 -11.58 -9.60 -4.57
C LEU A 7 -10.24 -8.89 -4.29
N TRP A 8 -10.22 -7.56 -4.28
CA TRP A 8 -9.01 -6.81 -3.92
C TRP A 8 -8.59 -7.06 -2.48
N LYS A 9 -9.54 -7.02 -1.54
CA LYS A 9 -9.27 -7.29 -0.12
C LYS A 9 -8.64 -8.67 0.08
N HIS A 10 -9.23 -9.72 -0.51
CA HIS A 10 -8.68 -11.08 -0.43
C HIS A 10 -7.29 -11.20 -1.07
N ARG A 11 -7.07 -10.55 -2.22
CA ARG A 11 -5.76 -10.56 -2.87
C ARG A 11 -4.69 -9.85 -2.05
N LEU A 12 -5.00 -8.68 -1.49
CA LEU A 12 -4.08 -7.93 -0.63
C LEU A 12 -3.72 -8.73 0.63
N ALA A 13 -4.70 -9.38 1.26
CA ALA A 13 -4.47 -10.23 2.43
C ALA A 13 -3.60 -11.46 2.12
N ALA A 14 -3.72 -12.01 0.90
CA ALA A 14 -2.94 -13.18 0.47
C ALA A 14 -1.50 -12.84 0.05
N GLN A 15 -1.16 -11.56 -0.12
CA GLN A 15 0.19 -11.14 -0.50
C GLN A 15 1.17 -11.30 0.66
N THR A 16 2.39 -11.70 0.35
CA THR A 16 3.54 -11.51 1.23
C THR A 16 3.83 -10.02 1.42
N ASP A 17 4.58 -9.67 2.47
CA ASP A 17 4.97 -8.28 2.72
C ASP A 17 5.72 -7.67 1.51
N GLU A 18 6.60 -8.45 0.87
CA GLU A 18 7.31 -8.00 -0.33
C GLU A 18 6.38 -7.73 -1.52
N GLU A 19 5.37 -8.56 -1.72
CA GLU A 19 4.39 -8.39 -2.80
C GLU A 19 3.46 -7.19 -2.54
N LEU A 20 3.10 -6.96 -1.29
CA LEU A 20 2.32 -5.80 -0.87
C LEU A 20 3.12 -4.51 -1.12
N ILE A 21 4.41 -4.49 -0.76
CA ILE A 21 5.34 -3.39 -1.06
C ILE A 21 5.51 -3.18 -2.56
N LYS A 22 5.65 -4.26 -3.34
CA LYS A 22 5.69 -4.18 -4.82
C LYS A 22 4.40 -3.58 -5.39
N SER A 23 3.25 -3.93 -4.83
CA SER A 23 1.94 -3.41 -5.26
C SER A 23 1.81 -1.92 -4.94
N PHE A 24 2.22 -1.49 -3.75
CA PHE A 24 2.31 -0.08 -3.39
C PHE A 24 3.24 0.70 -4.33
N ASN A 25 4.44 0.16 -4.61
CA ASN A 25 5.43 0.82 -5.45
C ASN A 25 4.97 0.99 -6.92
N LYS A 26 3.97 0.22 -7.37
CA LYS A 26 3.32 0.42 -8.68
C LYS A 26 2.34 1.60 -8.68
N GLU A 27 1.79 1.97 -7.51
CA GLU A 27 0.87 3.10 -7.34
C GLU A 27 1.59 4.44 -7.12
N VAL A 28 2.90 4.39 -6.80
CA VAL A 28 3.74 5.58 -6.64
C VAL A 28 3.86 6.33 -7.98
N CYS A 29 3.73 7.65 -7.91
CA CYS A 29 3.76 8.55 -9.09
C CYS A 29 2.70 8.23 -10.16
N ASN A 30 1.64 7.48 -9.84
CA ASN A 30 0.50 7.31 -10.74
C ASN A 30 -0.43 8.56 -10.65
N PRO A 31 -0.54 9.39 -11.71
CA PRO A 31 -1.30 10.64 -11.68
C PRO A 31 -2.81 10.42 -11.83
N GLY A 32 -3.25 9.25 -12.29
CA GLY A 32 -4.66 8.98 -12.53
C GLY A 32 -5.45 8.84 -11.23
N TRP A 33 -6.55 9.58 -11.09
CA TRP A 33 -7.47 9.45 -9.95
C TRP A 33 -8.84 8.96 -10.42
N THR A 34 -9.25 7.80 -9.93
CA THR A 34 -10.59 7.24 -10.16
C THR A 34 -11.15 6.71 -8.85
N THR A 35 -12.47 6.60 -8.74
CA THR A 35 -13.13 6.00 -7.57
C THR A 35 -12.59 4.59 -7.29
N ALA A 36 -12.40 3.79 -8.34
CA ALA A 36 -11.84 2.44 -8.24
C ALA A 36 -10.43 2.44 -7.61
N ARG A 37 -9.57 3.38 -8.02
CA ARG A 37 -8.24 3.54 -7.42
C ARG A 37 -8.33 3.99 -5.97
N GLY A 38 -9.20 4.94 -5.66
CA GLY A 38 -9.43 5.38 -4.28
C GLY A 38 -9.82 4.22 -3.36
N THR A 39 -10.76 3.37 -3.80
CA THR A 39 -11.15 2.16 -3.08
C THR A 39 -9.98 1.18 -2.93
N TYR A 40 -9.24 0.90 -4.00
CA TYR A 40 -8.08 0.00 -3.94
C TYR A 40 -7.00 0.48 -2.95
N LEU A 41 -6.66 1.77 -2.98
CA LEU A 41 -5.70 2.38 -2.08
C LEU A 41 -6.18 2.38 -0.62
N HIS A 42 -7.48 2.59 -0.39
CA HIS A 42 -8.07 2.48 0.94
C HIS A 42 -7.92 1.06 1.51
N LEU A 43 -8.23 0.03 0.70
CA LEU A 43 -8.05 -1.36 1.11
C LEU A 43 -6.57 -1.68 1.36
N MET A 44 -5.67 -1.23 0.48
CA MET A 44 -4.23 -1.42 0.64
C MET A 44 -3.73 -0.78 1.94
N ARG A 45 -4.15 0.45 2.25
CA ARG A 45 -3.81 1.11 3.51
C ARG A 45 -4.27 0.32 4.73
N ASN A 46 -5.47 -0.24 4.70
CA ASN A 46 -5.97 -1.08 5.79
C ASN A 46 -5.12 -2.34 5.95
N GLU A 47 -4.71 -2.95 4.83
CA GLU A 47 -3.81 -4.10 4.88
C GLU A 47 -2.46 -3.74 5.50
N PHE A 48 -1.83 -2.63 5.11
CA PHE A 48 -0.59 -2.15 5.73
C PHE A 48 -0.70 -1.97 7.25
N ARG A 49 -1.87 -1.52 7.74
CA ARG A 49 -2.13 -1.38 9.19
C ARG A 49 -2.32 -2.71 9.91
N ASN A 50 -2.69 -3.77 9.19
CA ASN A 50 -2.85 -5.11 9.74
C ASN A 50 -1.53 -5.90 9.77
N ARG A 51 -0.46 -5.40 9.15
CA ARG A 51 0.85 -6.05 9.12
C ARG A 51 1.66 -5.70 10.37
N SER A 52 2.65 -6.54 10.67
CA SER A 52 3.52 -6.37 11.83
C SER A 52 4.64 -5.36 11.65
N PHE A 53 4.89 -4.89 10.42
CA PHE A 53 5.92 -3.90 10.14
C PHE A 53 5.44 -2.46 10.41
N ASP A 54 6.36 -1.60 10.84
CA ASP A 54 6.07 -0.19 11.04
C ASP A 54 5.92 0.53 9.69
N SER A 55 4.74 1.08 9.44
CA SER A 55 4.39 1.82 8.22
C SER A 55 4.12 3.32 8.47
N SER A 56 4.48 3.83 9.65
CA SER A 56 4.27 5.23 10.06
C SER A 56 4.90 6.27 9.13
N LEU A 57 5.97 5.90 8.40
CA LEU A 57 6.62 6.75 7.40
C LEU A 57 5.63 7.24 6.31
N ILE A 58 4.73 6.35 5.88
CA ILE A 58 3.80 6.58 4.78
C ILE A 58 2.32 6.61 5.19
N ILE A 59 1.98 6.16 6.39
CA ILE A 59 0.60 6.16 6.92
C ILE A 59 0.55 7.02 8.17
N ASN A 60 -0.37 7.98 8.21
CA ASN A 60 -0.82 8.58 9.46
C ASN A 60 -2.36 8.45 9.57
N GLU A 61 -3.00 9.14 10.52
CA GLU A 61 -4.44 9.04 10.76
C GLU A 61 -5.29 9.33 9.51
N ASN A 62 -4.86 10.30 8.68
CA ASN A 62 -5.66 10.83 7.57
C ASN A 62 -5.03 10.65 6.19
N THR A 63 -3.78 10.18 6.11
CA THR A 63 -3.04 10.14 4.84
C THR A 63 -2.40 8.78 4.58
N PHE A 64 -2.22 8.51 3.28
CA PHE A 64 -1.45 7.41 2.73
C PHE A 64 -0.56 7.96 1.62
N LYS A 65 0.72 8.18 1.93
CA LYS A 65 1.65 8.94 1.10
C LYS A 65 2.18 8.07 -0.04
N LEU A 66 1.77 8.34 -1.27
CA LEU A 66 2.21 7.64 -2.51
C LEU A 66 3.31 8.40 -3.28
N ALA A 67 4.10 9.21 -2.59
CA ALA A 67 5.07 10.12 -3.22
C ALA A 67 6.41 9.46 -3.59
N LYS A 68 6.80 8.40 -2.88
CA LYS A 68 8.11 7.74 -3.05
C LYS A 68 7.96 6.23 -2.90
N LYS A 69 8.81 5.49 -3.63
CA LYS A 69 8.91 4.04 -3.48
C LYS A 69 9.49 3.71 -2.10
N ILE A 70 9.13 2.53 -1.61
CA ILE A 70 9.52 2.03 -0.30
C ILE A 70 10.07 0.62 -0.36
N VAL A 71 10.78 0.23 0.70
CA VAL A 71 11.19 -1.13 1.01
C VAL A 71 11.03 -1.39 2.52
N ILE A 72 11.00 -2.64 2.94
CA ILE A 72 11.04 -3.01 4.36
C ILE A 72 12.50 -3.31 4.74
N ARG A 73 12.94 -2.74 5.85
CA ARG A 73 14.25 -2.97 6.48
C ARG A 73 14.04 -3.11 7.98
N ASN A 74 14.49 -4.22 8.57
CA ASN A 74 14.34 -4.48 10.00
C ASN A 74 12.90 -4.26 10.51
N ASN A 75 11.91 -4.78 9.77
CA ASN A 75 10.49 -4.62 10.08
C ASN A 75 9.96 -3.17 10.08
N ILE A 76 10.66 -2.24 9.42
CA ILE A 76 10.26 -0.83 9.27
C ILE A 76 10.24 -0.47 7.79
N VAL A 77 9.21 0.26 7.37
CA VAL A 77 9.12 0.87 6.05
C VAL A 77 10.08 2.05 5.96
N VAL A 78 11.00 1.98 5.00
CA VAL A 78 11.92 3.07 4.65
C VAL A 78 11.73 3.45 3.19
N TYR A 79 12.07 4.70 2.83
CA TYR A 79 12.12 5.06 1.42
C TYR A 79 13.17 4.23 0.72
N ARG A 80 12.83 3.78 -0.49
CA ARG A 80 13.80 3.16 -1.37
C ARG A 80 14.75 4.27 -1.80
N GLU A 81 15.99 4.23 -1.31
CA GLU A 81 17.07 5.00 -1.90
C GLU A 81 17.37 4.36 -3.25
N ASP A 82 17.00 5.06 -4.31
CA ASP A 82 17.40 4.69 -5.65
C ASP A 82 18.88 5.07 -5.79
N LEU A 83 19.75 4.06 -6.00
CA LEU A 83 21.09 4.22 -6.60
C LEU A 83 20.98 4.84 -8.00
#